data_AF-A0A496A008-F1
#
_entry.id   AF-A0A496A008-F1
#
_cell.length_a   1.000
_cell.length_b   1.000
_cell.length_c   1.000
_cell.angle_alpha   90.00
_cell.angle_beta   90.00
_cell.angle_gamma   90.00
#
_symmetry.space_group_name_H-M   'P 1'
#
loop_
_entity.id
_entity.type
_entity.pdbx_description
1 polymer ?
#
loop_
_entity_poly.entity_id
_entity_poly.type
_entity_poly.pdbx_seq_one_letter_code
_entity_poly.pdbx_strand_id
1 'polypeptide(L)'
;MNPEDKERPINEETRSRYGVTAYPAVLFVSPDGGLIQRASGFLTPDQFSPIMEDALKKEAEFQEKLEKLKAKSDDAKLNAQVALTYLERMQLEEAVLFSEKAFAHDPKNRTKLIPNLHTQLGLAYGALVEQAMLENTEEAETHFEKAVSHFKTVIDTYPKSEAYEPAQYYLGVTFAIKGNYEDAIATLEKLSHHAKDKNIRQNAEAMLERVKDLASSH
;
A
#
# COMPACT_ATOMS: atom_id res chain seq x y z
N MET A 1 -0.25 15.96 -19.47
CA MET A 1 0.33 14.88 -20.27
C MET A 1 1.58 15.45 -20.92
N ASN A 2 2.76 14.85 -20.68
CA ASN A 2 3.99 15.32 -21.32
C ASN A 2 3.85 14.99 -22.83
N PRO A 3 4.05 15.95 -23.75
CA PRO A 3 3.93 15.69 -25.19
C PRO A 3 4.76 14.50 -25.67
N GLU A 4 5.91 14.25 -25.03
CA GLU A 4 6.81 13.15 -25.37
C GLU A 4 6.29 11.76 -24.98
N ASP A 5 5.33 11.66 -24.05
CA ASP A 5 4.73 10.38 -23.62
C ASP A 5 3.98 9.69 -24.79
N LYS A 6 3.45 10.50 -25.72
CA LYS A 6 2.75 10.01 -26.93
C LYS A 6 3.69 9.41 -27.97
N GLU A 7 4.95 9.83 -27.97
CA GLU A 7 5.95 9.41 -28.96
C GLU A 7 6.80 8.23 -28.45
N ARG A 8 6.77 7.95 -27.13
CA ARG A 8 7.54 6.88 -26.49
C ARG A 8 6.67 6.13 -25.46
N PRO A 9 6.07 4.99 -25.83
CA PRO A 9 5.22 4.19 -24.94
C PRO A 9 5.87 3.82 -23.60
N ILE A 10 7.20 3.66 -23.56
CA ILE A 10 7.95 3.37 -22.33
C ILE A 10 7.88 4.50 -21.29
N ASN A 11 7.65 5.75 -21.72
CA ASN A 11 7.47 6.88 -20.81
C ASN A 11 6.14 6.76 -20.08
N GLU A 12 5.07 6.34 -20.78
CA GLU A 12 3.75 6.13 -20.19
C GLU A 12 3.76 4.95 -19.21
N GLU A 13 4.44 3.86 -19.58
CA GLU A 13 4.65 2.71 -18.69
C GLU A 13 5.41 3.12 -17.41
N THR A 14 6.52 3.85 -17.55
CA THR A 14 7.31 4.34 -16.42
C THR A 14 6.51 5.30 -15.54
N ARG A 15 5.74 6.21 -16.15
CA ARG A 15 4.87 7.16 -15.45
C ARG A 15 3.78 6.44 -14.66
N SER A 16 3.14 5.45 -15.27
CA SER A 16 2.11 4.63 -14.62
C SER A 16 2.71 3.83 -13.47
N ARG A 17 3.79 3.08 -13.73
CA ARG A 17 4.51 2.27 -12.74
C ARG A 17 4.80 3.09 -11.50
N TYR A 18 5.56 4.17 -11.62
CA TYR A 18 5.94 4.98 -10.47
C TYR A 18 4.90 6.03 -10.06
N GLY A 19 3.68 6.00 -10.61
CA GLY A 19 2.60 6.93 -10.27
C GLY A 19 3.00 8.41 -10.38
N VAL A 20 3.73 8.80 -11.44
CA VAL A 20 4.17 10.19 -11.65
C VAL A 20 3.02 11.02 -12.19
N THR A 21 2.61 12.05 -11.43
CA THR A 21 1.45 12.89 -11.74
C THR A 21 1.79 14.35 -12.00
N ALA A 22 3.03 14.79 -11.74
CA ALA A 22 3.49 16.16 -11.91
C ALA A 22 4.94 16.21 -12.44
N TYR A 23 5.26 17.25 -13.21
CA TYR A 23 6.56 17.45 -13.84
C TYR A 23 7.17 18.82 -13.47
N PRO A 24 8.50 18.95 -13.39
CA PRO A 24 9.50 17.87 -13.50
C PRO A 24 9.45 16.92 -12.29
N ALA A 25 9.92 15.69 -12.47
CA ALA A 25 10.05 14.70 -11.41
C ALA A 25 11.37 13.94 -11.53
N VAL A 26 12.03 13.71 -10.40
CA VAL A 26 13.22 12.87 -10.27
C VAL A 26 12.87 11.68 -9.39
N LEU A 27 13.17 10.48 -9.87
CA LEU A 27 12.96 9.22 -9.16
C LEU A 27 14.31 8.65 -8.74
N PHE A 28 14.42 8.28 -7.47
CA PHE A 28 15.52 7.48 -6.96
C PHE A 28 15.02 6.04 -6.91
N VAL A 29 15.64 5.16 -7.70
CA VAL A 29 15.25 3.75 -7.85
C VAL A 29 16.45 2.85 -7.59
N SER A 30 16.22 1.72 -6.93
CA SER A 30 17.23 0.68 -6.75
C SER A 30 17.49 -0.08 -8.07
N PRO A 31 18.61 -0.82 -8.20
CA PRO A 31 18.96 -1.51 -9.44
C PRO A 31 17.91 -2.52 -9.94
N ASP A 32 17.11 -3.07 -9.04
CA ASP A 32 15.98 -3.96 -9.29
C ASP A 32 14.66 -3.23 -9.62
N GLY A 33 14.67 -1.89 -9.65
CA GLY A 33 13.51 -1.06 -10.00
C GLY A 33 12.61 -0.68 -8.82
N GLY A 34 13.01 -0.96 -7.58
CA GLY A 34 12.28 -0.52 -6.39
C GLY A 34 12.33 1.00 -6.19
N LEU A 35 11.19 1.64 -5.92
CA LEU A 35 11.15 3.09 -5.67
C LEU A 35 11.70 3.43 -4.27
N ILE A 36 12.85 4.12 -4.21
CA ILE A 36 13.43 4.58 -2.94
C ILE A 36 12.79 5.90 -2.51
N GLN A 37 12.72 6.86 -3.43
CA GLN A 37 12.25 8.21 -3.14
C GLN A 37 11.88 8.98 -4.40
N ARG A 38 11.00 9.98 -4.24
CA ARG A 38 10.62 10.93 -5.29
C ARG A 38 10.98 12.35 -4.90
N ALA A 39 11.52 13.10 -5.86
CA ALA A 39 11.59 14.55 -5.85
C ALA A 39 10.64 15.08 -6.93
N SER A 40 9.70 15.95 -6.56
CA SER A 40 8.72 16.51 -7.49
C SER A 40 8.81 18.04 -7.53
N GLY A 41 8.62 18.60 -8.72
CA GLY A 41 8.73 20.03 -8.96
C GLY A 41 10.15 20.50 -9.24
N PHE A 42 10.28 21.78 -9.56
CA PHE A 42 11.58 22.40 -9.79
C PHE A 42 12.34 22.57 -8.47
N LEU A 43 13.58 22.07 -8.43
CA LEU A 43 14.45 22.13 -7.26
C LEU A 43 15.79 22.77 -7.64
N THR A 44 16.25 23.72 -6.83
CA THR A 44 17.62 24.23 -6.92
C THR A 44 18.62 23.18 -6.41
N PRO A 45 19.92 23.29 -6.74
CA PRO A 45 20.93 22.35 -6.24
C PRO A 45 20.90 22.18 -4.71
N ASP A 46 20.78 23.29 -3.95
CA ASP A 46 20.77 23.26 -2.49
C ASP A 46 19.52 22.57 -1.92
N GLN A 47 18.40 22.60 -2.64
CA GLN A 47 17.18 21.88 -2.28
C GLN A 47 17.23 20.41 -2.69
N PHE A 48 17.95 20.09 -3.76
CA PHE A 48 18.02 18.74 -4.32
C PHE A 48 19.05 17.85 -3.59
N SER A 49 20.22 18.40 -3.22
CA SER A 49 21.29 17.65 -2.56
C SER A 49 20.83 16.86 -1.32
N PRO A 50 20.07 17.45 -0.37
CA PRO A 50 19.59 16.71 0.80
C PRO A 50 18.64 15.54 0.46
N ILE A 51 17.87 15.66 -0.63
CA ILE A 51 16.96 14.60 -1.09
C ILE A 51 17.76 13.42 -1.63
N MET A 52 18.81 13.70 -2.40
CA MET A 52 19.73 12.68 -2.91
C MET A 52 20.49 11.98 -1.78
N GLU A 53 20.99 12.74 -0.81
CA GLU A 53 21.66 12.18 0.38
C GLU A 53 20.72 11.29 1.20
N ASP A 54 19.47 11.71 1.40
CA ASP A 54 18.44 10.92 2.08
C ASP A 54 18.12 9.63 1.32
N ALA A 55 17.99 9.68 -0.01
CA ALA A 55 17.77 8.50 -0.82
C ALA A 55 18.94 7.49 -0.72
N LEU A 56 20.19 7.97 -0.78
CA LEU A 56 21.38 7.13 -0.60
C LEU A 56 21.43 6.51 0.80
N LYS A 57 21.10 7.28 1.84
CA LYS A 57 21.05 6.80 3.21
C LYS A 57 19.98 5.72 3.39
N LYS A 58 18.76 5.94 2.89
CA LYS A 58 17.66 4.96 2.92
C LYS A 58 18.05 3.65 2.24
N GLU A 59 18.72 3.75 1.09
CA GLU A 59 19.21 2.56 0.39
C GLU A 59 20.26 1.81 1.21
N ALA A 60 21.26 2.51 1.76
CA ALA A 60 22.29 1.89 2.59
C ALA A 60 21.69 1.20 3.84
N GLU A 61 20.75 1.85 4.52
CA GLU A 61 20.06 1.29 5.70
C GLU A 61 19.22 0.05 5.31
N PHE A 62 18.59 0.06 4.14
CA PHE A 62 17.84 -1.09 3.66
C PHE A 62 18.74 -2.28 3.33
N GLN A 63 19.86 -2.05 2.64
CA GLN A 63 20.84 -3.09 2.35
C GLN A 63 21.45 -3.67 3.64
N GLU A 64 21.72 -2.84 4.65
CA GLU A 64 22.19 -3.31 5.95
C GLU A 64 21.17 -4.25 6.63
N LYS A 65 19.86 -3.96 6.52
CA LYS A 65 18.80 -4.86 7.03
C LYS A 65 18.79 -6.19 6.29
N LEU A 66 18.93 -6.19 4.96
CA LEU A 66 19.01 -7.41 4.15
C LEU A 66 20.24 -8.25 4.53
N GLU A 67 21.41 -7.64 4.70
CA GLU A 67 22.62 -8.35 5.15
C GLU A 67 22.44 -8.98 6.53
N LYS A 68 21.81 -8.27 7.48
CA LYS A 68 21.49 -8.82 8.81
C LYS A 68 20.56 -10.02 8.74
N LEU A 69 19.60 -10.04 7.82
CA LEU A 69 18.69 -11.18 7.61
C LEU A 69 19.41 -12.41 7.05
N LYS A 70 20.54 -12.27 6.35
CA LYS A 70 21.34 -13.44 5.94
C LYS A 70 21.85 -14.25 7.13
N ALA A 71 22.14 -13.57 8.25
CA ALA A 71 22.60 -14.21 9.50
C ALA A 71 21.46 -14.57 10.46
N LYS A 72 20.32 -13.88 10.36
CA LYS A 72 19.15 -14.04 11.25
C LYS A 72 17.87 -14.06 10.43
N SER A 73 17.69 -15.09 9.61
CA SER A 73 16.57 -15.18 8.64
C SER A 73 15.19 -15.06 9.28
N ASP A 74 15.08 -15.41 10.56
CA ASP A 74 13.81 -15.57 11.28
C ASP A 74 13.55 -14.39 12.25
N ASP A 75 14.35 -13.32 12.20
CA ASP A 75 14.10 -12.12 13.01
C ASP A 75 12.80 -11.43 12.55
N ALA A 76 11.72 -11.64 13.30
CA ALA A 76 10.39 -11.19 12.90
C ALA A 76 10.30 -9.66 12.74
N LYS A 77 10.99 -8.89 13.58
CA LYS A 77 10.97 -7.43 13.49
C LYS A 77 11.66 -6.97 12.22
N LEU A 78 12.83 -7.55 11.92
CA LEU A 78 13.60 -7.17 10.75
C LEU A 78 12.91 -7.60 9.45
N ASN A 79 12.33 -8.81 9.42
CA ASN A 79 11.49 -9.27 8.32
C ASN A 79 10.30 -8.32 8.09
N ALA A 80 9.58 -7.91 9.14
CA ALA A 80 8.47 -6.97 9.02
C ALA A 80 8.92 -5.61 8.47
N GLN A 81 10.05 -5.08 8.93
CA GLN A 81 10.60 -3.81 8.45
C GLN A 81 11.04 -3.89 6.98
N VAL A 82 11.67 -4.99 6.58
CA VAL A 82 12.08 -5.22 5.19
C VAL A 82 10.85 -5.37 4.28
N ALA A 83 9.83 -6.11 4.72
CA ALA A 83 8.58 -6.25 3.99
C ALA A 83 7.87 -4.90 3.77
N LEU A 84 7.79 -4.06 4.82
CA LEU A 84 7.23 -2.71 4.71
C LEU A 84 8.02 -1.85 3.71
N THR A 85 9.35 -1.90 3.72
CA THR A 85 10.16 -1.17 2.73
C THR A 85 9.97 -1.70 1.31
N TYR A 86 9.80 -3.01 1.12
CA TYR A 86 9.45 -3.55 -0.20
C TYR A 86 8.06 -3.09 -0.67
N LEU A 87 7.07 -2.96 0.23
CA LEU A 87 5.76 -2.37 -0.11
C LEU A 87 5.89 -0.91 -0.54
N GLU A 88 6.68 -0.11 0.19
CA GLU A 88 6.98 1.28 -0.18
C GLU A 88 7.68 1.38 -1.55
N ARG A 89 8.51 0.38 -1.88
CA ARG A 89 9.19 0.24 -3.17
C ARG A 89 8.32 -0.33 -4.28
N MET A 90 7.04 -0.64 -4.00
CA MET A 90 6.09 -1.30 -4.90
C MET A 90 6.53 -2.69 -5.37
N GLN A 91 7.32 -3.38 -4.55
CA GLN A 91 7.84 -4.72 -4.79
C GLN A 91 7.04 -5.73 -3.97
N LEU A 92 5.82 -6.02 -4.45
CA LEU A 92 4.85 -6.79 -3.68
C LEU A 92 5.28 -8.26 -3.47
N GLU A 93 5.93 -8.88 -4.46
CA GLU A 93 6.34 -10.28 -4.38
C GLU A 93 7.37 -10.49 -3.25
N GLU A 94 8.39 -9.63 -3.20
CA GLU A 94 9.41 -9.61 -2.18
C GLU A 94 8.81 -9.25 -0.83
N ALA A 95 7.92 -8.25 -0.78
CA ALA A 95 7.21 -7.90 0.44
C ALA A 95 6.46 -9.10 1.05
N VAL A 96 5.76 -9.89 0.23
CA VAL A 96 5.04 -11.09 0.68
C VAL A 96 6.00 -12.10 1.29
N LEU A 97 7.14 -12.39 0.63
CA LEU A 97 8.14 -13.33 1.13
C LEU A 97 8.66 -12.98 2.54
N PHE A 98 8.97 -11.70 2.77
CA PHE A 98 9.43 -11.24 4.09
C PHE A 98 8.27 -11.12 5.09
N SER A 99 7.04 -10.84 4.62
CA SER A 99 5.85 -10.78 5.47
C SER A 99 5.50 -12.14 6.06
N GLU A 100 5.55 -13.21 5.26
CA GLU A 100 5.29 -14.58 5.72
C GLU A 100 6.23 -14.97 6.86
N LYS A 101 7.51 -14.64 6.76
CA LYS A 101 8.50 -14.85 7.83
C LYS A 101 8.16 -14.03 9.07
N ALA A 102 7.78 -12.76 8.90
CA ALA A 102 7.38 -11.91 10.02
C ALA A 102 6.16 -12.49 10.76
N PHE A 103 5.14 -12.96 10.04
CA PHE A 103 3.94 -13.55 10.62
C PHE A 103 4.23 -14.87 11.34
N ALA A 104 5.07 -15.73 10.75
CA ALA A 104 5.45 -17.01 11.33
C ALA A 104 6.21 -16.85 12.66
N HIS A 105 7.06 -15.81 12.76
CA HIS A 105 7.92 -15.60 13.92
C HIS A 105 7.42 -14.52 14.90
N ASP A 106 6.30 -13.84 14.61
CA ASP A 106 5.62 -12.94 15.55
C ASP A 106 4.08 -13.07 15.54
N PRO A 107 3.51 -14.28 15.72
CA PRO A 107 2.05 -14.49 15.67
C PRO A 107 1.29 -13.79 16.80
N LYS A 108 2.00 -13.30 17.83
CA LYS A 108 1.42 -12.56 18.95
C LYS A 108 1.62 -11.05 18.83
N ASN A 109 2.16 -10.57 17.70
CA ASN A 109 2.41 -9.17 17.44
C ASN A 109 3.21 -8.45 18.56
N ARG A 110 4.26 -9.09 19.07
CA ARG A 110 5.18 -8.52 20.07
C ARG A 110 5.94 -7.32 19.50
N THR A 111 6.21 -7.33 18.19
CA THR A 111 6.88 -6.23 17.49
C THR A 111 5.99 -5.00 17.33
N LYS A 112 4.67 -5.18 17.44
CA LYS A 112 3.62 -4.19 17.13
C LYS A 112 3.54 -3.79 15.64
N LEU A 113 4.29 -4.46 14.76
CA LEU A 113 4.34 -4.14 13.33
C LEU A 113 3.32 -4.94 12.51
N ILE A 114 2.84 -6.07 13.03
CA ILE A 114 2.03 -7.03 12.27
C ILE A 114 0.71 -6.42 11.75
N PRO A 115 -0.07 -5.64 12.54
CA PRO A 115 -1.32 -5.05 12.05
C PRO A 115 -1.06 -4.08 10.90
N ASN A 116 -0.04 -3.22 11.02
CA ASN A 116 0.32 -2.29 9.95
C ASN A 116 0.77 -3.06 8.69
N LEU A 117 1.56 -4.12 8.85
CA LEU A 117 2.00 -4.93 7.71
C LEU A 117 0.84 -5.59 6.98
N HIS A 118 -0.14 -6.16 7.70
CA HIS A 118 -1.38 -6.62 7.08
C HIS A 118 -2.11 -5.48 6.37
N THR A 119 -2.28 -4.31 7.00
CA THR A 119 -2.94 -3.18 6.34
C THR A 119 -2.24 -2.75 5.05
N GLN A 120 -0.90 -2.69 5.02
CA GLN A 120 -0.14 -2.31 3.83
C GLN A 120 -0.22 -3.37 2.73
N LEU A 121 -0.20 -4.67 3.07
CA LEU A 121 -0.46 -5.74 2.10
C LEU A 121 -1.88 -5.68 1.54
N GLY A 122 -2.87 -5.43 2.41
CA GLY A 122 -4.26 -5.27 1.99
C GLY A 122 -4.44 -4.12 1.01
N LEU A 123 -3.77 -3.00 1.26
CA LEU A 123 -3.73 -1.85 0.35
C LEU A 123 -3.06 -2.18 -0.99
N ALA A 124 -1.91 -2.86 -0.95
CA ALA A 124 -1.17 -3.22 -2.15
C ALA A 124 -2.01 -4.14 -3.05
N TYR A 125 -2.64 -5.18 -2.49
CA TYR A 125 -3.54 -6.04 -3.25
C TYR A 125 -4.81 -5.30 -3.70
N GLY A 126 -5.40 -4.47 -2.84
CA GLY A 126 -6.59 -3.68 -3.17
C GLY A 126 -6.36 -2.75 -4.37
N ALA A 127 -5.17 -2.17 -4.50
CA ALA A 127 -4.79 -1.34 -5.63
C ALA A 127 -4.69 -2.11 -6.96
N LEU A 128 -4.40 -3.41 -6.91
CA LEU A 128 -4.33 -4.27 -8.09
C LEU A 128 -5.70 -4.74 -8.58
N VAL A 129 -6.74 -4.66 -7.74
CA VAL A 129 -8.09 -5.16 -8.07
C VAL A 129 -8.65 -4.44 -9.31
N GLU A 130 -8.69 -3.10 -9.30
CA GLU A 130 -9.30 -2.33 -10.39
C GLU A 130 -8.62 -2.60 -11.74
N GLN A 131 -7.29 -2.60 -11.76
CA GLN A 131 -6.54 -2.91 -12.98
C GLN A 131 -6.83 -4.35 -13.45
N ALA A 132 -6.73 -5.32 -12.55
CA ALA A 132 -6.96 -6.72 -12.90
C ALA A 132 -8.40 -6.95 -13.39
N MET A 133 -9.39 -6.20 -12.92
CA MET A 133 -10.78 -6.32 -13.41
C MET A 133 -10.93 -5.98 -14.90
N LEU A 134 -10.02 -5.17 -15.45
CA LEU A 134 -10.01 -4.81 -16.87
C LEU A 134 -9.31 -5.84 -17.75
N GLU A 135 -8.41 -6.64 -17.17
CA GLU A 135 -7.52 -7.53 -17.91
C GLU A 135 -7.85 -9.01 -17.68
N ASN A 136 -8.02 -9.43 -16.43
CA ASN A 136 -8.22 -10.81 -16.01
C ASN A 136 -9.07 -10.91 -14.72
N THR A 137 -10.32 -11.33 -14.87
CA THR A 137 -11.27 -11.45 -13.73
C THR A 137 -10.79 -12.43 -12.65
N GLU A 138 -10.14 -13.54 -13.00
CA GLU A 138 -9.67 -14.52 -11.99
C GLU A 138 -8.57 -13.93 -11.10
N GLU A 139 -7.67 -13.16 -11.72
CA GLU A 139 -6.64 -12.43 -10.99
C GLU A 139 -7.23 -11.31 -10.13
N ALA A 140 -8.24 -10.61 -10.63
CA ALA A 140 -8.97 -9.61 -9.87
C ALA A 140 -9.62 -10.20 -8.61
N GLU A 141 -10.28 -11.36 -8.73
CA GLU A 141 -10.84 -12.07 -7.57
C GLU A 141 -9.74 -12.47 -6.59
N THR A 142 -8.61 -12.98 -7.09
CA THR A 142 -7.48 -13.38 -6.23
C THR A 142 -6.92 -12.19 -5.44
N HIS A 143 -6.69 -11.04 -6.09
CA HIS A 143 -6.21 -9.83 -5.41
C HIS A 143 -7.25 -9.29 -4.42
N PHE A 144 -8.53 -9.33 -4.79
CA PHE A 144 -9.62 -8.92 -3.92
C PHE A 144 -9.70 -9.78 -2.65
N GLU A 145 -9.65 -11.12 -2.79
CA GLU A 145 -9.67 -12.05 -1.66
C GLU A 145 -8.48 -11.84 -0.72
N LYS A 146 -7.27 -11.64 -1.28
CA LYS A 146 -6.07 -11.34 -0.49
C LYS A 146 -6.22 -10.02 0.26
N ALA A 147 -6.68 -8.96 -0.40
CA ALA A 147 -6.90 -7.66 0.23
C ALA A 147 -7.88 -7.75 1.40
N VAL A 148 -9.05 -8.36 1.17
CA VAL A 148 -10.07 -8.59 2.19
C VAL A 148 -9.53 -9.43 3.36
N SER A 149 -8.79 -10.51 3.07
CA SER A 149 -8.19 -11.37 4.08
C SER A 149 -7.24 -10.61 5.02
N HIS A 150 -6.37 -9.77 4.45
CA HIS A 150 -5.45 -8.97 5.25
C HIS A 150 -6.19 -7.96 6.14
N PHE A 151 -7.19 -7.24 5.61
CA PHE A 151 -7.97 -6.30 6.44
C PHE A 151 -8.78 -7.01 7.52
N LYS A 152 -9.45 -8.12 7.19
CA LYS A 152 -10.18 -8.93 8.18
C LYS A 152 -9.27 -9.44 9.29
N THR A 153 -8.04 -9.86 8.96
CA THR A 153 -7.06 -10.27 9.97
C THR A 153 -6.81 -9.16 11.00
N VAL A 154 -6.69 -7.90 10.56
CA VAL A 154 -6.53 -6.75 11.47
C VAL A 154 -7.77 -6.52 12.32
N ILE A 155 -8.94 -6.57 11.71
CA ILE A 155 -10.23 -6.31 12.38
C ILE A 155 -10.50 -7.36 13.46
N ASP A 156 -10.27 -8.63 13.14
CA ASP A 156 -10.63 -9.76 14.00
C ASP A 156 -9.57 -10.03 15.06
N THR A 157 -8.29 -9.89 14.72
CA THR A 157 -7.17 -10.28 15.60
C THR A 157 -6.57 -9.10 16.36
N TYR A 158 -6.61 -7.89 15.78
CA TYR A 158 -5.93 -6.71 16.33
C TYR A 158 -6.88 -5.51 16.57
N PRO A 159 -8.04 -5.67 17.25
CA PRO A 159 -9.05 -4.63 17.41
C PRO A 159 -8.65 -3.43 18.26
N LYS A 160 -7.48 -3.49 18.91
CA LYS A 160 -6.91 -2.40 19.71
C LYS A 160 -5.73 -1.71 19.03
N SER A 161 -5.32 -2.17 17.85
CA SER A 161 -4.22 -1.57 17.11
C SER A 161 -4.65 -0.27 16.44
N GLU A 162 -3.70 0.63 16.19
CA GLU A 162 -3.95 1.86 15.42
C GLU A 162 -4.39 1.57 13.98
N ALA A 163 -4.12 0.35 13.48
CA ALA A 163 -4.54 -0.12 12.17
C ALA A 163 -6.02 -0.56 12.11
N TYR A 164 -6.72 -0.65 13.25
CA TYR A 164 -8.09 -1.18 13.31
C TYR A 164 -9.12 -0.38 12.50
N GLU A 165 -9.14 0.95 12.68
CA GLU A 165 -10.07 1.82 11.95
C GLU A 165 -9.65 1.99 10.49
N PRO A 166 -8.36 2.21 10.15
CA PRO A 166 -7.89 2.16 8.76
C PRO A 166 -8.24 0.87 8.03
N ALA A 167 -8.08 -0.30 8.66
CA ALA A 167 -8.39 -1.58 8.01
C ALA A 167 -9.88 -1.71 7.68
N GLN A 168 -10.78 -1.21 8.53
CA GLN A 168 -12.23 -1.17 8.22
C GLN A 168 -12.54 -0.22 7.08
N TYR A 169 -11.91 0.97 7.08
CA TYR A 169 -12.09 1.94 6.01
C TYR A 169 -11.68 1.33 4.66
N TYR A 170 -10.46 0.79 4.59
CA TYR A 170 -9.94 0.22 3.35
C TYR A 170 -10.66 -1.06 2.95
N LEU A 171 -11.15 -1.87 3.89
CA LEU A 171 -12.04 -2.99 3.56
C LEU A 171 -13.31 -2.51 2.84
N GLY A 172 -13.95 -1.45 3.35
CA GLY A 172 -15.11 -0.83 2.69
C GLY A 172 -14.78 -0.28 1.30
N VAL A 173 -13.62 0.36 1.14
CA VAL A 173 -13.13 0.84 -0.17
C VAL A 173 -12.87 -0.32 -1.14
N THR A 174 -12.24 -1.41 -0.68
CA THR A 174 -11.99 -2.59 -1.52
C THR A 174 -13.29 -3.26 -1.96
N PHE A 175 -14.30 -3.35 -1.09
CA PHE A 175 -15.64 -3.80 -1.49
C PHE A 175 -16.25 -2.89 -2.57
N ALA A 176 -16.13 -1.57 -2.42
CA ALA A 176 -16.64 -0.62 -3.39
C ALA A 176 -15.94 -0.74 -4.76
N ILE A 177 -14.61 -0.88 -4.78
CA ILE A 177 -13.84 -1.09 -6.02
C ILE A 177 -14.32 -2.35 -6.75
N LYS A 178 -14.59 -3.43 -6.00
CA LYS A 178 -15.06 -4.69 -6.57
C LYS A 178 -16.51 -4.64 -7.08
N GLY A 179 -17.27 -3.59 -6.74
CA GLY A 179 -18.69 -3.46 -7.03
C GLY A 179 -19.60 -4.12 -5.98
N ASN A 180 -19.05 -4.60 -4.86
CA ASN A 180 -19.82 -5.19 -3.76
C ASN A 180 -20.39 -4.08 -2.88
N TYR A 181 -21.32 -3.28 -3.42
CA TYR A 181 -21.78 -2.06 -2.78
C TYR A 181 -22.53 -2.30 -1.46
N GLU A 182 -23.27 -3.39 -1.32
CA GLU A 182 -23.97 -3.73 -0.07
C GLU A 182 -22.97 -3.90 1.09
N ASP A 183 -21.91 -4.68 0.89
CA ASP A 183 -20.86 -4.90 1.88
C ASP A 183 -20.07 -3.61 2.17
N ALA A 184 -19.79 -2.82 1.14
CA ALA A 184 -19.12 -1.54 1.27
C ALA A 184 -19.93 -0.56 2.12
N ILE A 185 -21.22 -0.40 1.82
CA ILE A 185 -22.16 0.46 2.57
C ILE A 185 -22.23 0.00 4.02
N ALA A 186 -22.47 -1.29 4.27
CA ALA A 186 -22.57 -1.83 5.62
C ALA A 186 -21.28 -1.59 6.44
N THR A 187 -20.11 -1.79 5.81
CA THR A 187 -18.81 -1.60 6.47
C THR A 187 -18.55 -0.12 6.78
N LEU A 188 -18.75 0.77 5.80
CA LEU A 188 -18.47 2.20 5.94
C LEU A 188 -19.47 2.90 6.87
N GLU A 189 -20.74 2.50 6.83
CA GLU A 189 -21.78 3.02 7.72
C GLU A 189 -21.49 2.62 9.17
N LYS A 190 -21.12 1.37 9.44
CA LYS A 190 -20.70 0.98 10.79
C LYS A 190 -19.49 1.79 11.27
N LEU A 191 -18.51 2.02 10.39
CA LEU A 191 -17.31 2.78 10.72
C LEU A 191 -17.61 4.26 10.99
N SER A 192 -18.47 4.92 10.20
CA SER A 192 -18.81 6.33 10.41
C SER A 192 -19.49 6.58 11.77
N HIS A 193 -20.22 5.60 12.30
CA HIS A 193 -20.85 5.71 13.62
C HIS A 193 -19.89 5.49 14.79
N HIS A 194 -18.82 4.71 14.61
CA HIS A 194 -17.98 4.22 15.73
C HIS A 194 -16.51 4.62 15.68
N ALA A 195 -16.00 5.12 14.55
CA ALA A 195 -14.61 5.55 14.41
C ALA A 195 -14.27 6.64 15.43
N LYS A 196 -13.21 6.44 16.20
CA LYS A 196 -12.70 7.42 17.17
C LYS A 196 -11.88 8.49 16.47
N ASP A 197 -11.13 8.12 15.44
CA ASP A 197 -10.38 9.07 14.64
C ASP A 197 -11.34 9.91 13.78
N LYS A 198 -11.26 11.24 13.93
CA LYS A 198 -12.14 12.18 13.23
C LYS A 198 -11.95 12.13 11.72
N ASN A 199 -10.70 12.01 11.25
CA ASN A 199 -10.41 11.97 9.82
C ASN A 199 -10.91 10.67 9.21
N ILE A 200 -10.73 9.52 9.89
CA ILE A 200 -11.29 8.25 9.44
C ILE A 200 -12.81 8.31 9.37
N ARG A 201 -13.46 8.90 10.37
CA ARG A 201 -14.92 9.07 10.38
C ARG A 201 -15.40 9.88 9.17
N GLN A 202 -14.80 11.05 8.94
CA GLN A 202 -15.15 11.93 7.82
C GLN A 202 -14.88 11.27 6.47
N ASN A 203 -13.77 10.54 6.33
CA ASN A 203 -13.45 9.79 5.13
C ASN A 203 -14.47 8.66 4.89
N ALA A 204 -14.88 7.95 5.95
CA ALA A 204 -15.90 6.90 5.85
C ALA A 204 -17.26 7.46 5.44
N GLU A 205 -17.68 8.61 5.99
CA GLU A 205 -18.91 9.32 5.59
C GLU A 205 -18.88 9.73 4.12
N ALA A 206 -17.80 10.37 3.66
CA ALA A 206 -17.65 10.80 2.28
C ALA A 206 -17.61 9.61 1.31
N MET A 207 -16.91 8.53 1.67
CA MET A 207 -16.89 7.31 0.85
C MET A 207 -18.25 6.62 0.84
N LEU A 208 -18.96 6.57 1.96
CA LEU A 208 -20.30 5.99 2.05
C LEU A 208 -21.29 6.69 1.11
N GLU A 209 -21.26 8.03 1.07
CA GLU A 209 -22.09 8.83 0.14
C GLU A 209 -21.76 8.45 -1.31
N ARG A 210 -20.47 8.46 -1.68
CA ARG A 210 -20.01 8.07 -3.01
C ARG A 210 -20.47 6.67 -3.41
N VAL A 211 -20.38 5.70 -2.50
CA VAL A 211 -20.79 4.31 -2.76
C VAL A 211 -22.30 4.21 -2.95
N LYS A 212 -23.11 4.95 -2.17
CA LYS A 212 -24.58 4.98 -2.33
C LYS A 212 -24.99 5.57 -3.68
N ASP A 213 -24.31 6.62 -4.13
CA ASP A 213 -24.55 7.22 -5.45
C ASP A 213 -24.22 6.24 -6.59
N LEU A 214 -23.07 5.56 -6.49
CA LEU A 214 -22.67 4.52 -7.44
C LEU A 214 -23.69 3.38 -7.47
N ALA A 215 -24.10 2.86 -6.32
CA ALA A 215 -25.08 1.79 -6.21
C ALA A 215 -26.46 2.16 -6.79
N SER A 216 -26.85 3.44 -6.70
CA SER A 216 -28.12 3.95 -7.24
C SER A 216 -28.07 4.25 -8.74
N SER A 217 -26.87 4.28 -9.33
CA SER A 217 -26.65 4.59 -10.74
C SER A 217 -26.58 3.33 -11.63
N HIS A 218 -26.70 2.14 -11.03
CA HIS A 218 -26.70 0.84 -11.69
C HIS A 218 -28.11 0.21 -11.64
#